data_AF-K9Y8Z7-F1
#
_entry.id   AF-K9Y8Z7-F1
#
_cell.length_a   1.000
_cell.length_b   1.000
_cell.length_c   1.000
_cell.angle_alpha   90.00
_cell.angle_beta   90.00
_cell.angle_gamma   90.00
#
_symmetry.space_group_name_H-M   'P 1'
#
loop_
_entity.id
_entity.type
_entity.pdbx_description
1 polymer ?
#
loop_
_entity_poly.entity_id
_entity_poly.type
_entity_poly.pdbx_seq_one_letter_code
_entity_poly.pdbx_strand_id
1 'polypeptide(L)' 'MKRFTLRLTEAEYIKLKNYCDELHISMNDVVRQLIREWTPTSQTSHHEHS' A
#
# COMPACT_ATOMS: atom_id res chain seq x y z
N MET A 1 9.72 -14.88 2.63
CA MET A 1 8.86 -13.67 2.65
C MET A 1 9.17 -12.88 3.91
N LYS A 2 9.36 -11.56 3.82
CA LYS A 2 9.48 -10.70 5.02
C LYS A 2 8.07 -10.38 5.53
N ARG A 3 7.82 -10.62 6.81
CA ARG A 3 6.56 -10.26 7.47
C ARG A 3 6.67 -8.83 7.98
N PHE A 4 5.68 -8.01 7.68
CA PHE A 4 5.55 -6.65 8.21
C PHE A 4 4.13 -6.45 8.73
N THR A 5 3.95 -5.40 9.52
CA THR A 5 2.64 -4.98 10.03
C THR A 5 2.32 -3.62 9.43
N LEU A 6 1.17 -3.50 8.78
CA LEU A 6 0.63 -2.24 8.28
C LEU A 6 -0.28 -1.65 9.35
N ARG A 7 -0.05 -0.38 9.73
CA ARG A 7 -0.96 0.37 10.60
C ARG A 7 -1.82 1.26 9.72
N LEU A 8 -3.13 1.13 9.87
CA LEU A 8 -4.13 1.92 9.17
C LEU A 8 -4.99 2.63 10.22
N THR A 9 -5.49 3.81 9.87
CA THR A 9 -6.63 4.38 10.58
C THR A 9 -7.86 3.51 10.36
N GLU A 10 -8.85 3.63 11.24
CA GLU A 10 -10.12 2.90 11.10
C GLU A 10 -10.80 3.17 9.75
N ALA A 11 -10.79 4.44 9.30
CA ALA A 11 -11.37 4.84 8.03
C ALA A 11 -10.67 4.19 6.82
N GLU A 12 -9.34 4.11 6.84
CA GLU A 12 -8.56 3.42 5.79
C GLU A 12 -8.81 1.91 5.81
N TYR A 13 -8.86 1.31 7.00
CA TYR A 13 -9.15 -0.11 7.17
C TYR A 13 -10.53 -0.48 6.61
N ILE A 14 -11.57 0.29 6.94
CA ILE A 14 -12.94 0.02 6.46
C ILE A 14 -12.99 0.09 4.92
N LYS A 15 -12.37 1.11 4.32
CA LYS A 15 -12.30 1.24 2.85
C LYS A 15 -11.61 0.04 2.21
N LEU A 16 -10.44 -0.35 2.74
CA LEU A 16 -9.69 -1.48 2.22
C LEU A 16 -10.47 -2.80 2.39
N LYS A 17 -11.10 -3.00 3.55
CA LYS A 17 -11.91 -4.20 3.82
C LYS A 17 -13.08 -4.30 2.85
N ASN A 18 -13.85 -3.23 2.66
CA ASN A 18 -14.99 -3.25 1.74
C ASN A 18 -14.54 -3.58 0.31
N TYR A 19 -13.43 -3.00 -0.14
CA TYR A 19 -12.85 -3.31 -1.45
C TYR A 19 -12.42 -4.79 -1.58
N CYS A 20 -11.81 -5.35 -0.53
CA CYS A 20 -11.45 -6.77 -0.51
C CYS A 20 -12.68 -7.68 -0.56
N ASP A 21 -13.74 -7.31 0.18
CA ASP A 21 -15.00 -8.05 0.24
C ASP A 21 -15.73 -8.04 -1.11
N GLU A 22 -15.78 -6.89 -1.80
CA GLU A 22 -16.40 -6.72 -3.13
C GLU A 22 -15.72 -7.57 -4.21
N LEU A 23 -14.39 -7.68 -4.15
CA LEU A 23 -13.61 -8.46 -5.12
C LEU A 23 -13.41 -9.92 -4.72
N HIS A 24 -13.88 -10.33 -3.54
CA HIS A 24 -13.63 -11.65 -2.96
C HIS A 24 -12.14 -12.03 -2.94
N ILE A 25 -11.26 -11.06 -2.64
CA ILE A 25 -9.80 -11.24 -2.58
C ILE A 25 -9.29 -11.00 -1.16
N SER A 26 -8.22 -11.70 -0.78
CA SER A 26 -7.60 -11.50 0.53
C SER A 26 -6.93 -10.13 0.64
N MET A 27 -7.03 -9.50 1.81
CA MET A 27 -6.39 -8.21 2.06
C MET A 27 -4.87 -8.24 1.87
N ASN A 28 -4.22 -9.38 2.14
CA ASN A 28 -2.79 -9.56 1.85
C ASN A 28 -2.49 -9.50 0.35
N ASP A 29 -3.33 -10.09 -0.48
CA ASP A 29 -3.13 -10.09 -1.93
C ASP A 29 -3.36 -8.70 -2.52
N VAL A 30 -4.40 -7.99 -2.07
CA VAL A 30 -4.63 -6.58 -2.45
C VAL A 30 -3.41 -5.73 -2.07
N VAL A 31 -2.95 -5.80 -0.82
CA VAL A 31 -1.79 -5.02 -0.37
C VAL A 31 -0.53 -5.35 -1.18
N ARG A 32 -0.31 -6.63 -1.53
CA ARG A 32 0.82 -7.03 -2.39
C ARG A 32 0.70 -6.45 -3.80
N GLN A 33 -0.50 -6.42 -4.39
CA GLN A 33 -0.73 -5.81 -5.70
C GLN A 33 -0.45 -4.31 -5.66
N LEU A 34 -1.00 -3.61 -4.67
CA LEU A 34 -0.78 -2.17 -4.48
C LEU A 34 0.71 -1.83 -4.31
N ILE A 35 1.44 -2.58 -3.48
CA ILE A 35 2.89 -2.38 -3.31
C ILE A 35 3.65 -2.65 -4.61
N ARG A 36 3.24 -3.65 -5.39
CA ARG A 36 3.88 -3.99 -6.68
C ARG A 36 3.64 -2.92 -7.74
N GLU A 37 2.45 -2.34 -7.76
CA GLU A 37 2.05 -1.30 -8.72
C GLU A 37 2.48 0.10 -8.28
N TRP A 38 2.85 0.26 -7.01
CA TRP A 38 3.36 1.51 -6.48
C TRP A 38 4.72 1.83 -7.10
N THR A 39 4.72 2.77 -8.04
CA THR A 39 5.94 3.43 -8.51
C THR A 39 6.21 4.64 -7.62
N PRO A 40 7.36 4.72 -6.94
CA PRO A 40 7.72 5.94 -6.25
C PRO A 40 7.82 7.05 -7.29
N THR A 41 6.98 8.08 -7.18
CA THR A 41 7.20 9.31 -7.93
C THR A 41 8.51 9.91 -7.43
N SER A 42 9.54 9.88 -8.27
CA SER A 42 10.81 10.57 -8.03
C SER A 42 10.56 12.08 -7.95
N GLN A 43 10.17 12.54 -6.77
CA GLN A 43 10.40 13.90 -6.29
C GLN A 43 11.14 13.80 -4.96
N THR A 44 12.26 13.07 -4.97
CA THR A 44 13.32 13.31 -3.99
C THR A 44 14.26 14.27 -4.68
N SER A 45 14.21 15.51 -4.25
CA SER A 45 15.01 16.63 -4.70
C SER A 45 16.49 16.24 -4.76
N HIS A 46 17.02 16.04 -5.97
CA HIS A 46 18.45 16.16 -6.23
C HIS A 46 18.82 17.63 -6.02
N HIS A 47 19.17 17.99 -4.80
CA HIS A 47 19.92 19.21 -4.50
C HIS A 47 20.95 18.88 -3.41
N GLU A 48 21.81 17.90 -3.68
CA GLU A 48 23.11 17.82 -3.02
C GLU A 48 24.05 18.77 -3.76
N HIS A 49 24.49 19.79 -3.04
CA HIS A 49 25.70 20.57 -3.33
C HIS A 49 26.87 19.64 -3.66
N SER A 50 27.58 19.91 -4.75
CA SER A 50 29.04 19.91 -4.85
C SER A 50 29.48 20.58 -6.14
#